data_AF-A0AA37QQI8-F1
#
_entry.id   AF-A0AA37QQI8-F1
#
_cell.length_a   1.000
_cell.length_b   1.000
_cell.length_c   1.000
_cell.angle_alpha   90.00
_cell.angle_beta   90.00
_cell.angle_gamma   90.00
#
_symmetry.space_group_name_H-M   'P 1'
#
loop_
_entity.id
_entity.type
_entity.pdbx_description
1 polymer ?
#
loop_
_entity_poly.entity_id
_entity_poly.type
_entity_poly.pdbx_seq_one_letter_code
_entity_poly.pdbx_strand_id
1 'polypeptide(L)'
;MQPPTPKADAADRKRLGFLLRELCVDLGFCTRLTADALLCGGQALGAREFANAVLLAEGMDPELEPAWRRRIEERFCARFGSRFSIPARRDDPREPCAPAA
;
A
#
# COMPACT_ATOMS: atom_id res chain seq x y z
N MET A 1 18.87 16.40 20.15
CA MET A 1 17.94 15.32 19.77
C MET A 1 16.79 15.96 18.99
N GLN A 2 16.68 15.71 17.69
CA GLN A 2 15.55 16.21 16.90
C GLN A 2 14.42 15.16 16.90
N PRO A 3 13.16 15.54 17.15
CA PRO A 3 12.03 14.61 17.08
C PRO A 3 11.81 14.16 15.62
N PRO A 4 11.40 12.89 15.37
CA PRO A 4 11.03 12.45 14.03
C PRO A 4 9.80 13.23 13.56
N THR A 5 9.90 13.83 12.37
CA THR A 5 8.92 14.80 11.86
C THR A 5 7.69 14.12 11.26
N PRO A 6 6.47 14.63 11.51
CA PRO A 6 5.20 14.10 10.94
C PRO A 6 5.05 14.30 9.42
N LYS A 7 6.01 14.93 8.74
CA LYS A 7 5.94 15.22 7.29
C LYS A 7 6.20 14.01 6.41
N ALA A 8 7.01 13.05 6.86
CA ALA A 8 7.35 11.85 6.09
C ALA A 8 6.10 10.97 5.87
N ASP A 9 5.36 10.69 6.96
CA ASP A 9 4.11 9.92 6.95
C ASP A 9 3.10 10.43 5.91
N ALA A 10 2.89 11.75 5.86
CA ALA A 10 1.91 12.37 4.97
C ALA A 10 2.36 12.36 3.50
N ALA A 11 3.66 12.52 3.24
CA ALA A 11 4.22 12.44 1.89
C ALA A 11 4.11 11.01 1.35
N ASP A 12 4.39 10.02 2.19
CA ASP A 12 4.34 8.60 1.87
C ASP A 12 2.91 8.12 1.56
N ARG A 13 1.92 8.52 2.37
CA ARG A 13 0.49 8.29 2.06
C ARG A 13 0.07 8.91 0.74
N LYS A 14 0.51 10.14 0.44
CA LYS A 14 0.21 10.79 -0.84
C LYS A 14 0.80 10.01 -2.02
N ARG A 15 2.05 9.55 -1.91
CA ARG A 15 2.70 8.77 -2.99
C ARG A 15 1.96 7.46 -3.25
N LEU A 16 1.53 6.76 -2.21
CA LEU A 16 0.69 5.56 -2.36
C LEU A 16 -0.67 5.87 -2.99
N GLY A 17 -1.33 6.95 -2.56
CA GLY A 17 -2.57 7.41 -3.18
C GLY A 17 -2.42 7.74 -4.66
N PHE A 18 -1.28 8.33 -5.07
CA PHE A 18 -0.96 8.54 -6.49
C PHE A 18 -0.80 7.22 -7.24
N LEU A 19 -0.10 6.24 -6.67
CA LEU A 19 0.05 4.93 -7.32
C LEU A 19 -1.31 4.24 -7.50
N LEU A 20 -2.17 4.23 -6.49
CA LEU A 20 -3.53 3.69 -6.61
C LEU A 20 -4.34 4.38 -7.69
N ARG A 21 -4.22 5.72 -7.80
CA ARG A 21 -4.87 6.47 -8.86
C ARG A 21 -4.34 6.12 -10.25
N GLU A 22 -3.02 5.93 -10.38
CA GLU A 22 -2.41 5.46 -11.63
C GLU A 22 -2.89 4.06 -12.00
N LEU A 23 -2.99 3.13 -11.06
CA LEU A 23 -3.51 1.79 -11.33
C LEU A 23 -4.98 1.83 -11.80
N CYS A 24 -5.80 2.72 -11.23
CA CYS A 24 -7.17 2.95 -11.69
C CYS A 24 -7.21 3.50 -13.12
N VAL A 25 -6.32 4.45 -13.47
CA VAL A 25 -6.30 5.07 -14.82
C VAL A 25 -5.66 4.17 -15.87
N ASP A 26 -4.52 3.55 -15.58
CA ASP A 26 -3.73 2.76 -16.53
C ASP A 26 -4.25 1.33 -16.68
N LEU A 27 -4.72 0.72 -15.59
CA LEU A 27 -5.07 -0.71 -15.55
C LEU A 27 -6.55 -0.96 -15.25
N GLY A 28 -7.34 0.09 -14.93
CA GLY A 28 -8.76 -0.03 -14.58
C GLY A 28 -9.03 -0.46 -13.14
N PHE A 29 -7.99 -0.59 -12.30
CA PHE A 29 -8.11 -1.03 -10.91
C PHE A 29 -8.51 0.12 -9.99
N CYS A 30 -9.80 0.47 -9.99
CA CYS A 30 -10.35 1.55 -9.20
C CYS A 30 -10.77 1.07 -7.81
N THR A 31 -9.78 0.53 -7.10
CA THR A 31 -9.95 -0.11 -5.79
C THR A 31 -10.49 0.87 -4.76
N ARG A 32 -11.29 0.36 -3.81
CA ARG A 32 -11.65 1.11 -2.59
C ARG A 32 -10.52 1.16 -1.56
N LEU A 33 -9.34 0.62 -1.88
CA LEU A 33 -8.19 0.69 -0.99
C LEU A 33 -7.77 2.14 -0.81
N THR A 34 -7.50 2.48 0.44
CA THR A 34 -6.85 3.73 0.79
C THR A 34 -5.41 3.45 1.17
N ALA A 35 -4.53 4.46 1.03
CA ALA A 35 -3.17 4.35 1.54
C ALA A 35 -3.16 4.03 3.04
N ASP A 36 -4.15 4.50 3.81
CA ASP A 36 -4.28 4.22 5.24
C ASP A 36 -4.58 2.73 5.50
N ALA A 37 -5.49 2.14 4.73
CA ALA A 37 -5.78 0.70 4.80
C ALA A 37 -4.55 -0.17 4.46
N LEU A 38 -3.75 0.24 3.48
CA LEU A 38 -2.51 -0.46 3.09
C LEU A 38 -1.37 -0.31 4.12
N LEU A 39 -1.42 0.74 4.92
CA LEU A 39 -0.39 1.07 5.93
C LEU A 39 -0.83 0.72 7.35
N CYS A 40 -2.00 0.11 7.50
CA CYS A 40 -2.53 -0.30 8.79
C CYS A 40 -1.55 -1.28 9.47
N GLY A 41 -1.12 -0.94 10.68
CA GLY A 41 -0.13 -1.74 11.44
C GLY A 41 1.31 -1.21 11.42
N GLY A 42 1.60 -0.12 10.69
CA GLY A 42 2.92 0.52 10.72
C GLY A 42 4.06 -0.35 10.18
N GLN A 43 3.74 -1.40 9.43
CA GLN A 43 4.70 -2.33 8.87
C GLN A 43 5.14 -1.91 7.46
N ALA A 44 6.32 -2.39 7.06
CA ALA A 44 6.83 -2.21 5.71
C ALA A 44 5.91 -2.92 4.70
N LEU A 45 5.46 -2.18 3.69
CA LEU A 45 4.67 -2.68 2.58
C LEU A 45 5.61 -3.14 1.46
N GLY A 46 5.56 -4.44 1.15
CA GLY A 46 6.27 -5.03 0.01
C GLY A 46 5.47 -4.92 -1.28
N ALA A 47 6.15 -4.98 -2.42
CA ALA A 47 5.50 -4.96 -3.74
C ALA A 47 4.46 -6.07 -3.90
N ARG A 48 4.78 -7.29 -3.43
CA ARG A 48 3.88 -8.45 -3.47
C ARG A 48 2.63 -8.24 -2.62
N GLU A 49 2.79 -7.78 -1.38
CA GLU A 49 1.64 -7.54 -0.49
C GLU A 49 0.74 -6.43 -1.01
N PHE A 50 1.34 -5.38 -1.58
CA PHE A 50 0.58 -4.33 -2.26
C PHE A 50 -0.20 -4.88 -3.46
N ALA A 51 0.42 -5.67 -4.33
CA ALA A 51 -0.23 -6.25 -5.49
C ALA A 51 -1.38 -7.19 -5.09
N ASN A 52 -1.16 -8.02 -4.08
CA ASN A 52 -2.19 -8.91 -3.54
C ASN A 52 -3.37 -8.11 -2.99
N ALA A 53 -3.10 -7.07 -2.19
CA ALA A 53 -4.15 -6.22 -1.65
C ALA A 53 -4.99 -5.57 -2.75
N VAL A 54 -4.34 -5.02 -3.79
CA VAL A 54 -5.02 -4.40 -4.94
C VAL A 54 -5.93 -5.40 -5.65
N LEU A 55 -5.45 -6.62 -5.92
CA LEU A 55 -6.25 -7.65 -6.59
C LEU A 55 -7.43 -8.12 -5.72
N LEU A 56 -7.18 -8.37 -4.44
CA LEU A 56 -8.24 -8.77 -3.49
C LEU A 56 -9.32 -7.69 -3.36
N ALA A 57 -8.93 -6.40 -3.34
CA ALA A 57 -9.87 -5.29 -3.25
C ALA A 57 -10.76 -5.15 -4.50
N GLU A 58 -10.32 -5.69 -5.64
CA GLU A 58 -11.07 -5.74 -6.90
C GLU A 58 -11.88 -7.03 -7.05
N GLY A 59 -11.86 -7.90 -6.03
CA GLY A 59 -12.51 -9.20 -6.06
C GLY A 59 -11.79 -10.22 -6.94
N MET A 60 -10.52 -9.99 -7.26
CA MET A 60 -9.68 -10.91 -8.02
C MET A 60 -8.83 -11.76 -7.07
N ASP A 61 -8.54 -12.99 -7.50
CA ASP A 61 -7.64 -13.88 -6.78
C ASP A 61 -6.20 -13.65 -7.26
N PRO A 62 -5.26 -13.25 -6.38
CA PRO A 62 -3.89 -12.99 -6.76
C PRO A 62 -3.13 -14.24 -7.21
N GLU A 63 -3.52 -15.45 -6.82
CA GLU A 63 -2.91 -16.70 -7.28
C GLU A 63 -3.36 -17.05 -8.70
N LEU A 64 -4.62 -16.74 -9.04
CA LEU A 64 -5.17 -16.98 -10.37
C LEU A 64 -4.76 -15.92 -11.40
N GLU A 65 -4.37 -14.73 -10.94
CA GLU A 65 -4.01 -13.60 -11.80
C GLU A 65 -2.50 -13.22 -11.72
N PRO A 66 -1.56 -14.15 -11.97
CA PRO A 66 -0.13 -13.91 -11.77
C PRO A 66 0.44 -12.83 -12.71
N ALA A 67 -0.17 -12.65 -13.89
CA ALA A 67 0.23 -11.60 -14.84
C ALA A 67 -0.12 -10.20 -14.32
N TRP A 68 -1.32 -10.03 -13.75
CA TRP A 68 -1.71 -8.75 -13.15
C TRP A 68 -0.92 -8.47 -11.88
N ARG A 69 -0.75 -9.49 -11.02
CA ARG A 69 0.06 -9.38 -9.81
C ARG A 69 1.46 -8.85 -10.15
N ARG A 70 2.14 -9.48 -11.12
CA ARG A 70 3.47 -9.06 -11.56
C ARG A 70 3.50 -7.62 -12.11
N ARG A 71 2.50 -7.21 -12.91
CA ARG A 71 2.43 -5.83 -13.42
C ARG A 71 2.27 -4.81 -12.30
N ILE A 72 1.44 -5.10 -11.30
CA ILE A 72 1.23 -4.22 -10.16
C ILE A 72 2.50 -4.16 -9.30
N GLU A 73 3.18 -5.30 -9.08
CA GLU A 73 4.48 -5.36 -8.41
C GLU A 73 5.55 -4.51 -9.12
N GLU A 74 5.65 -4.60 -10.45
CA GLU A 74 6.60 -3.83 -11.26
C GLU A 74 6.35 -2.32 -11.16
N ARG A 75 5.07 -1.89 -11.19
CA ARG A 75 4.70 -0.48 -11.01
C ARG A 75 5.01 0.02 -9.60
N PHE A 76 4.79 -0.80 -8.58
CA PHE A 76 5.18 -0.49 -7.22
C PHE A 76 6.70 -0.33 -7.10
N CYS A 77 7.46 -1.31 -7.60
CA CYS A 77 8.92 -1.31 -7.57
C CYS A 77 9.51 -0.12 -8.33
N ALA A 78 8.93 0.28 -9.46
CA ALA A 78 9.38 1.45 -10.22
C ALA A 78 9.28 2.75 -9.40
N ARG A 79 8.32 2.85 -8.47
CA ARG A 79 8.04 4.07 -7.72
C ARG A 79 8.65 4.10 -6.31
N PHE A 80 8.76 2.93 -5.68
CA PHE A 80 9.16 2.77 -4.29
C PHE A 80 10.36 1.84 -4.08
N GLY A 81 10.82 1.13 -5.11
CA GLY A 81 11.78 0.04 -4.99
C GLY A 81 11.17 -1.22 -4.38
N SER A 82 12.01 -2.13 -3.90
CA SER A 82 11.56 -3.46 -3.43
C SER A 82 10.79 -3.44 -2.10
N ARG A 83 10.92 -2.38 -1.30
CA ARG A 83 10.24 -2.21 -0.01
C ARG A 83 9.90 -0.75 0.25
N PHE A 84 8.67 -0.51 0.67
CA PHE A 84 8.23 0.77 1.19
C PHE A 84 8.05 0.65 2.71
N SER A 85 8.81 1.39 3.51
CA SER A 85 8.62 1.39 4.96
C SER A 85 8.31 2.80 5.41
N ILE A 86 7.21 2.95 6.11
CA ILE A 86 6.98 4.11 6.97
C ILE A 86 7.70 3.82 8.29
N PRO A 87 8.46 4.78 8.86
CA PRO A 87 9.04 4.59 10.18
C PRO A 87 7.90 4.41 11.19
N ALA A 88 7.78 3.21 11.75
CA ALA A 88 6.80 2.91 12.79
C ALA A 88 6.95 3.94 13.91
N ARG A 89 5.87 4.68 14.21
CA ARG A 89 5.85 5.51 15.41
C ARG A 89 5.94 4.58 16.61
N ARG A 90 7.01 4.72 17.37
CA ARG A 90 7.35 3.84 18.50
C ARG A 90 6.42 3.94 19.71
N ASP A 91 5.30 4.64 19.61
CA ASP A 91 4.39 4.89 20.73
C ASP A 91 3.00 5.29 20.20
N ASP A 92 2.16 4.29 19.88
CA ASP A 92 0.71 4.49 19.81
C ASP A 92 0.03 3.11 19.93
N PRO A 93 -0.60 2.78 21.07
CA PRO A 93 -1.45 1.62 21.20
C PRO A 93 -2.80 1.91 20.53
N ARG A 94 -2.81 2.10 19.21
CA ARG A 94 -4.06 2.17 18.46
C ARG A 94 -4.44 0.80 17.94
N GLU A 95 -5.69 0.49 18.26
CA GLU A 95 -6.44 -0.75 18.11
C GLU A 95 -6.02 -1.60 16.89
N PRO A 96 -6.00 -2.94 17.03
CA PRO A 96 -5.72 -3.82 15.91
C PRO A 96 -6.70 -3.51 14.79
N CYS A 97 -6.16 -3.40 13.57
CA CYS A 97 -6.93 -3.29 12.34
C CYS A 97 -7.88 -4.49 12.27
N ALA A 98 -9.09 -4.35 12.81
CA ALA A 98 -10.10 -5.39 12.74
C ALA A 98 -10.57 -5.45 11.29
N PRO A 99 -10.56 -6.63 10.63
CA PRO A 99 -11.25 -6.76 9.36
C PRO A 99 -12.73 -6.48 9.62
N ALA A 100 -13.31 -5.51 8.90
CA ALA A 100 -14.74 -5.28 8.92
C ALA A 100 -15.43 -6.57 8.46
N ALA A 101 -16.08 -7.25 9.41
CA ALA A 101 -16.96 -8.39 9.18
C ALA A 101 -18.36 -7.91 8.77
#